data_AF-A0A198A3E9-F1
#
_entry.id   AF-A0A198A3E9-F1
#
_cell.length_a   1.000
_cell.length_b   1.000
_cell.length_c   1.000
_cell.angle_alpha   90.00
_cell.angle_beta   90.00
_cell.angle_gamma   90.00
#
_symmetry.space_group_name_H-M   'P 1'
#
loop_
_entity.id
_entity.type
_entity.pdbx_description
1 polymer ?
#
loop_
_entity_poly.entity_id
_entity_poly.type
_entity_poly.pdbx_seq_one_letter_code
_entity_poly.pdbx_strand_id
1 'polypeptide(L)'
;MKQRISYTHLQKLDAQQQNKLRELWEPQEGEYMATGDHEEMIYFLNGVQKKKSLPLLSLGQMMACLSQTGDKFSVNFSENTWEVSLDGRTFLDVELCSALFEALIAKI
;
A
#
# COMPACT_ATOMS: atom_id res chain seq x y z
N MET A 1 2.26 17.31 -1.15
CA MET A 1 1.50 16.21 -0.53
C MET A 1 2.26 14.91 -0.73
N LYS A 2 2.38 14.04 0.28
CA LYS A 2 2.88 12.68 0.07
C LYS A 2 1.79 11.88 -0.65
N GLN A 3 2.10 11.30 -1.82
CA GLN A 3 1.17 10.37 -2.47
C GLN A 3 1.04 9.11 -1.60
N ARG A 4 -0.20 8.67 -1.38
CA ARG A 4 -0.58 7.50 -0.59
C ARG A 4 -1.75 6.79 -1.27
N ILE A 5 -1.94 5.51 -0.97
CA ILE A 5 -3.21 4.86 -1.33
C ILE A 5 -4.35 5.53 -0.55
N SER A 6 -5.49 5.72 -1.22
CA SER A 6 -6.72 6.21 -0.60
C SER A 6 -7.57 5.06 -0.08
N TYR A 7 -8.55 5.37 0.77
CA TYR A 7 -9.52 4.36 1.19
C TYR A 7 -10.31 3.76 0.00
N THR A 8 -10.52 4.52 -1.07
CA THR A 8 -11.21 4.04 -2.28
C THR A 8 -10.42 2.96 -3.02
N HIS A 9 -9.08 3.00 -2.97
CA HIS A 9 -8.25 1.92 -3.49
C HIS A 9 -8.39 0.65 -2.65
N LEU A 10 -8.47 0.79 -1.33
CA LEU A 10 -8.64 -0.33 -0.41
C LEU A 10 -9.99 -1.04 -0.57
N GLN A 11 -11.06 -0.32 -0.95
CA GLN A 11 -12.38 -0.92 -1.20
C GLN A 11 -12.40 -1.88 -2.40
N LYS A 12 -11.42 -1.79 -3.31
CA LYS A 12 -11.29 -2.71 -4.44
C LYS A 12 -10.68 -4.06 -4.03
N LEU A 13 -10.19 -4.17 -2.80
CA LEU A 13 -9.53 -5.37 -2.30
C LEU A 13 -10.52 -6.37 -1.73
N ASP A 14 -10.28 -7.65 -1.99
CA ASP A 14 -10.97 -8.75 -1.31
C ASP A 14 -10.49 -8.92 0.15
N ALA A 15 -11.18 -9.79 0.89
CA ALA A 15 -10.90 -10.01 2.30
C ALA A 15 -9.51 -10.60 2.59
N GLN A 16 -8.98 -11.45 1.70
CA GLN A 16 -7.65 -12.03 1.85
C GLN A 16 -6.58 -10.96 1.69
N GLN A 17 -6.73 -10.10 0.68
CA GLN A 17 -5.81 -9.01 0.39
C GLN A 17 -5.77 -7.99 1.54
N GLN A 18 -6.94 -7.61 2.05
CA GLN A 18 -7.06 -6.75 3.22
C GLN A 18 -6.39 -7.35 4.46
N ASN A 19 -6.57 -8.64 4.72
CA ASN A 19 -5.92 -9.31 5.85
C ASN A 19 -4.40 -9.30 5.71
N LYS A 20 -3.87 -9.54 4.52
CA LYS A 20 -2.42 -9.53 4.31
C LYS A 20 -1.81 -8.14 4.51
N LEU A 21 -2.50 -7.08 4.06
CA LEU A 21 -2.08 -5.71 4.36
C LEU A 21 -2.02 -5.43 5.86
N ARG A 22 -2.96 -5.95 6.65
CA ARG A 22 -2.94 -5.82 8.13
C ARG A 22 -1.78 -6.56 8.77
N GLU A 23 -1.40 -7.71 8.21
CA GLU A 23 -0.23 -8.48 8.67
C GLU A 23 1.07 -7.74 8.41
N LEU A 24 1.24 -7.19 7.21
CA LEU A 24 2.45 -6.47 6.79
C LEU A 24 2.59 -5.08 7.41
N TRP A 25 1.48 -4.51 7.90
CA TRP A 25 1.47 -3.17 8.44
C TRP A 25 1.98 -3.12 9.87
N GLU A 26 2.95 -2.25 10.14
CA GLU A 26 3.37 -1.85 11.48
C GLU A 26 2.95 -0.39 11.73
N PRO A 27 1.82 -0.15 12.44
CA PRO A 27 1.27 1.19 12.61
C PRO A 27 2.22 2.11 13.35
N GLN A 28 2.45 3.30 12.79
CA GLN A 28 3.21 4.36 13.45
C GLN A 28 2.36 5.62 13.65
N GLU A 29 2.68 6.41 14.67
CA GLU A 29 2.02 7.69 14.91
C GLU A 29 2.19 8.63 13.71
N GLY A 30 1.12 9.34 13.37
CA GLY A 30 1.09 10.23 12.22
C GLY A 30 0.88 9.53 10.87
N GLU A 31 0.82 8.19 10.83
CA GLU A 31 0.35 7.45 9.65
C GLU A 31 -1.16 7.57 9.52
N TYR A 32 -1.66 7.41 8.29
CA TYR A 32 -3.09 7.39 8.02
C TYR A 32 -3.58 5.94 7.87
N MET A 33 -4.80 5.69 8.30
CA MET A 33 -5.49 4.42 8.16
C MET A 33 -6.93 4.64 7.68
N ALA A 34 -7.49 3.64 7.02
CA ALA A 34 -8.92 3.59 6.73
C ALA A 34 -9.63 2.75 7.81
N THR A 35 -10.73 3.29 8.33
CA THR A 35 -11.62 2.62 9.29
C THR A 35 -13.05 2.73 8.79
N GLY A 36 -13.59 1.64 8.23
CA GLY A 36 -14.90 1.67 7.60
C GLY A 36 -14.92 2.56 6.35
N ASP A 37 -15.56 3.71 6.45
CA ASP A 37 -15.83 4.66 5.36
C ASP A 37 -15.04 5.97 5.47
N HIS A 38 -14.15 6.11 6.46
CA HIS A 38 -13.36 7.33 6.68
C HIS A 38 -11.87 7.03 6.87
N GLU A 39 -11.05 8.05 6.60
CA GLU A 39 -9.62 8.06 6.88
C GLU A 39 -9.34 8.72 8.23
N GLU A 40 -8.48 8.13 9.04
CA GLU A 40 -8.05 8.66 10.33
C GLU A 40 -6.53 8.65 10.41
N MET A 41 -5.95 9.66 11.08
CA MET A 41 -4.53 9.66 11.41
C MET A 41 -4.31 8.99 12.76
N ILE A 42 -3.28 8.15 12.86
CA ILE A 42 -2.97 7.39 14.07
C ILE A 42 -2.40 8.33 15.12
N TYR A 43 -3.05 8.32 16.28
CA TYR A 43 -2.55 8.89 17.53
C TYR A 43 -2.43 7.77 18.56
N PHE A 44 -1.24 7.56 19.13
CA PHE A 44 -1.00 6.40 20.03
C PHE A 44 -1.87 6.39 21.28
N LEU A 45 -2.42 7.54 21.69
CA LEU A 45 -3.39 7.65 22.79
C LEU A 45 -4.62 6.74 22.60
N ASN A 46 -5.01 6.44 21.35
CA ASN A 46 -6.21 5.65 21.04
C ASN A 46 -5.91 4.19 20.66
N GLY A 47 -4.63 3.83 20.47
CA GLY A 47 -4.24 2.54 19.90
C GLY A 47 -4.79 2.30 18.48
N VAL A 48 -4.44 1.17 17.86
CA VAL A 48 -4.91 0.80 16.51
C VAL A 48 -5.60 -0.55 16.53
N GLN A 49 -6.88 -0.59 16.17
CA GLN A 49 -7.62 -1.84 16.01
C GLN A 49 -7.29 -2.49 14.65
N LYS A 50 -6.10 -3.09 14.51
CA LYS A 50 -5.61 -3.71 13.26
C LYS A 50 -6.62 -4.59 12.54
N LYS A 51 -7.50 -5.30 13.26
CA LYS A 51 -8.53 -6.18 12.66
C LYS A 51 -9.63 -5.44 11.89
N LYS A 52 -9.84 -4.15 12.19
CA LYS A 52 -10.89 -3.31 11.59
C LYS A 52 -10.33 -2.18 10.73
N SER A 53 -9.05 -1.89 10.88
CA SER A 53 -8.36 -0.83 10.14
C SER A 53 -7.55 -1.40 8.98
N LEU A 54 -7.28 -0.56 7.98
CA LEU A 54 -6.33 -0.85 6.90
C LEU A 54 -5.33 0.31 6.77
N PRO A 55 -4.05 0.02 6.49
CA PRO A 55 -3.05 1.07 6.31
C PRO A 55 -3.33 1.90 5.05
N LEU A 56 -3.14 3.21 5.14
CA LEU A 56 -3.00 4.08 3.97
C LEU A 56 -1.51 4.34 3.72
N LEU A 57 -0.87 3.35 3.09
CA LEU A 57 0.57 3.33 2.86
C LEU A 57 1.00 4.51 1.98
N SER A 58 2.08 5.17 2.37
CA SER A 58 2.87 6.07 1.54
C SER A 58 3.74 5.27 0.55
N LEU A 59 4.22 5.94 -0.49
CA LEU A 59 5.14 5.34 -1.48
C LEU A 59 6.34 4.66 -0.81
N GLY A 60 6.96 5.30 0.18
CA GLY A 60 8.12 4.75 0.89
C GLY A 60 7.79 3.46 1.64
N GLN A 61 6.60 3.36 2.25
CA GLN A 61 6.16 2.14 2.92
C GLN A 61 5.86 1.03 1.92
N MET A 62 5.24 1.33 0.77
CA MET A 62 5.03 0.33 -0.28
C MET A 62 6.36 -0.24 -0.77
N MET A 63 7.33 0.62 -1.05
CA MET A 63 8.67 0.19 -1.46
C MET A 63 9.37 -0.63 -0.38
N ALA A 64 9.23 -0.26 0.90
CA ALA A 64 9.77 -1.04 2.01
C ALA A 64 9.12 -2.43 2.12
N CYS A 65 7.79 -2.53 2.01
CA CYS A 65 7.08 -3.80 2.01
C CYS A 65 7.48 -4.69 0.82
N LEU A 66 7.76 -4.09 -0.34
CA LEU A 66 8.24 -4.80 -1.52
C LEU A 66 9.70 -5.26 -1.36
N SER A 67 10.58 -4.44 -0.76
CA SER A 67 12.01 -4.74 -0.62
C SER A 67 12.35 -5.76 0.47
N GLN A 68 11.53 -5.87 1.51
CA GLN A 68 11.77 -6.77 2.65
C GLN A 68 11.81 -8.27 2.29
N THR A 69 11.38 -8.67 1.10
CA THR A 69 11.34 -10.09 0.71
C THR A 69 12.53 -10.57 -0.10
N GLY A 70 13.45 -9.68 -0.47
CA GLY A 70 14.60 -10.06 -1.31
C GLY A 70 14.26 -10.28 -2.78
N ASP A 71 12.99 -10.07 -3.15
CA ASP A 71 12.49 -10.11 -4.52
C ASP A 71 13.09 -8.96 -5.35
N LYS A 72 13.32 -9.23 -6.63
CA LYS A 72 13.85 -8.20 -7.53
C LYS A 72 12.71 -7.26 -7.91
N PHE A 73 12.70 -6.10 -7.28
CA PHE A 73 11.79 -5.01 -7.59
C PHE A 73 12.50 -3.85 -8.27
N SER A 74 11.84 -3.23 -9.26
CA SER A 74 12.31 -2.01 -9.90
C SER A 74 11.13 -1.09 -10.25
N VAL A 75 11.40 0.21 -10.24
CA VAL A 75 10.44 1.25 -10.66
C VAL A 75 11.06 2.03 -11.82
N ASN A 76 10.35 2.13 -12.93
CA ASN A 76 10.71 2.94 -14.08
C ASN A 76 9.56 3.89 -14.44
N PHE A 77 9.88 5.00 -15.10
CA PHE A 77 8.88 5.89 -15.68
C PHE A 77 9.18 6.06 -17.16
N SER A 78 8.26 5.63 -18.02
CA SER A 78 8.39 5.68 -19.48
C SER A 78 7.02 5.95 -20.10
N GLU A 79 6.98 6.66 -21.23
CA GLU A 79 5.74 6.92 -21.97
C GLU A 79 4.58 7.46 -21.10
N ASN A 80 4.91 8.36 -20.15
CA ASN A 80 3.96 8.95 -19.21
C ASN A 80 3.23 7.94 -18.30
N THR A 81 3.85 6.77 -18.09
CA THR A 81 3.32 5.66 -17.28
C THR A 81 4.41 5.19 -16.32
N TRP A 82 4.02 4.89 -15.08
CA TRP A 82 4.87 4.24 -14.11
C TRP A 82 4.84 2.73 -14.31
N GLU A 83 6.03 2.16 -14.42
CA GLU A 83 6.25 0.74 -14.53
C GLU A 83 6.87 0.23 -13.23
N VAL A 84 6.15 -0.65 -12.55
CA VAL A 84 6.66 -1.39 -11.41
C VAL A 84 6.87 -2.83 -11.82
N SER A 85 8.09 -3.34 -11.69
CA SER A 85 8.38 -4.75 -11.89
C SER A 85 8.64 -5.44 -10.56
N LEU A 86 8.00 -6.59 -10.35
CA LEU A 86 8.16 -7.46 -9.17
C LEU A 86 8.17 -8.92 -9.63
N ASP A 87 9.26 -9.64 -9.39
CA ASP A 87 9.40 -11.06 -9.75
C ASP A 87 9.03 -11.41 -11.19
N GLY A 88 9.44 -10.55 -12.13
CA GLY A 88 9.19 -10.72 -13.56
C GLY A 88 7.75 -10.39 -14.00
N ARG A 89 6.89 -9.94 -13.08
CA ARG A 89 5.59 -9.32 -13.41
C ARG A 89 5.75 -7.82 -13.48
N THR A 90 5.02 -7.19 -14.38
CA THR A 90 5.08 -5.75 -14.63
C THR A 90 3.69 -5.14 -14.46
N PHE A 91 3.61 -4.06 -13.68
CA PHE A 91 2.42 -3.29 -13.35
C PHE A 91 2.58 -1.89 -13.94
N LEU A 92 1.61 -1.45 -14.73
CA LEU A 92 1.66 -0.21 -15.51
C LEU A 92 0.47 0.67 -15.14
N ASP A 93 0.73 1.86 -14.61
CA ASP A 93 -0.32 2.84 -14.32
C ASP A 93 0.20 4.28 -14.50
N VAL A 94 -0.70 5.21 -14.83
CA VAL A 94 -0.39 6.64 -14.95
C VAL A 94 0.07 7.20 -13.60
N GLU A 95 -0.43 6.65 -12.50
CA GLU A 95 -0.05 6.99 -11.13
C GLU A 95 0.85 5.91 -10.51
N LEU A 96 2.04 6.31 -10.07
CA LEU A 96 2.99 5.42 -9.37
C LEU A 96 2.36 4.70 -8.18
N CYS A 97 1.49 5.41 -7.44
CA CYS A 97 0.79 4.87 -6.29
C CYS A 97 -0.05 3.64 -6.66
N SER A 98 -0.77 3.72 -7.78
CA SER A 98 -1.57 2.61 -8.30
C SER A 98 -0.68 1.46 -8.75
N ALA A 99 0.37 1.72 -9.52
CA ALA A 99 1.31 0.68 -9.97
C ALA A 99 1.99 -0.05 -8.78
N LEU A 100 2.42 0.69 -7.75
CA LEU A 100 3.00 0.11 -6.54
C LEU A 100 1.97 -0.67 -5.72
N PHE A 101 0.74 -0.18 -5.65
CA PHE A 101 -0.35 -0.87 -4.98
C PHE A 101 -0.68 -2.19 -5.67
N GLU A 102 -0.78 -2.20 -6.99
CA GLU A 102 -0.98 -3.42 -7.77
C GLU A 102 0.17 -4.41 -7.57
N ALA A 103 1.42 -3.95 -7.58
CA ALA A 103 2.57 -4.80 -7.30
C ALA A 103 2.53 -5.40 -5.90
N LEU A 104 2.17 -4.58 -4.90
CA LEU A 104 2.02 -5.02 -3.51
C LEU A 104 0.90 -6.07 -3.37
N ILE A 105 -0.17 -5.93 -4.15
CA ILE A 105 -1.27 -6.89 -4.19
C ILE A 105 -0.91 -8.17 -4.95
N ALA A 106 -0.16 -8.09 -6.03
CA ALA A 106 0.19 -9.28 -6.82
C ALA A 106 1.16 -10.22 -6.09
N LYS A 107 1.77 -9.74 -5.00
CA LYS A 107 2.50 -10.53 -4.01
C LYS A 107 1.59 -11.40 -3.12
N ILE A 108 0.27 -11.16 -3.15
CA ILE A 108 -0.75 -11.82 -2.34
C ILE A 108 -1.18 -13.14 -2.97
#